data_AF-A0A938UGA3-F1
#
_entry.id   AF-A0A938UGA3-F1
#
_cell.length_a   1.000
_cell.length_b   1.000
_cell.length_c   1.000
_cell.angle_alpha   90.00
_cell.angle_beta   90.00
_cell.angle_gamma   90.00
#
_symmetry.space_group_name_H-M   'P 1'
#
loop_
_entity.id
_entity.type
_entity.pdbx_description
1 polymer ?
#
loop_
_entity_poly.entity_id
_entity_poly.type
_entity_poly.pdbx_seq_one_letter_code
_entity_poly.pdbx_strand_id
1 'polypeptide(L)'
;MNPTTMDIEGIYPRCRMLLGADMWQQIIAGRDLDRRPETFSEVIGSYEQDAHIPEFLPELARLEWSVSQAKERSLTIPAAQEAVTINPTLVLHELQWKNLANEVGSPSAGKPEPGKEYILIWKHPEDGEVQIKAASPEDLLILKMISENIDRKAVAQTGAIPTSAVDAVVDRAIEKGIIIAPPSLIRRDIDSNGASPFAKKNVLVSPSFTLQWHITQVCDLHCKHCYDRGDRSALTLEQALKILDDLDTFCRERRVHGQISFTGGNPLLHPEFLSIYQAAADRGFTLLVLGNP
;
A
#
# COMPACT_ATOMS: atom_id res chain seq x y z
N MET A 1 0.50 -41.92 3.66
CA MET A 1 0.95 -40.53 3.82
C MET A 1 0.67 -40.18 5.27
N ASN A 2 1.71 -40.02 6.11
CA ASN A 2 1.49 -39.53 7.47
C ASN A 2 0.97 -38.09 7.36
N PRO A 3 -0.14 -37.73 8.01
CA PRO A 3 -0.56 -36.33 8.08
C PRO A 3 0.56 -35.55 8.77
N THR A 4 1.04 -34.50 8.10
CA THR A 4 2.04 -33.58 8.63
C THR A 4 1.49 -33.00 9.93
N THR A 5 2.06 -33.38 11.08
CA THR A 5 1.73 -32.79 12.37
C THR A 5 2.15 -31.32 12.34
N MET A 6 1.19 -30.42 12.53
CA MET A 6 1.45 -28.98 12.56
C MET A 6 1.95 -28.56 13.95
N ASP A 7 2.91 -27.63 13.98
CA ASP A 7 3.40 -27.05 15.24
C ASP A 7 2.39 -26.04 15.79
N ILE A 8 1.56 -26.50 16.72
CA ILE A 8 0.51 -25.67 17.33
C ILE A 8 1.07 -24.48 18.12
N GLU A 9 2.25 -24.63 18.70
CA GLU A 9 2.88 -23.56 19.47
C GLU A 9 3.38 -22.44 18.54
N GLY A 10 3.81 -22.80 17.34
CA GLY A 10 4.15 -21.86 16.27
C GLY A 10 2.94 -21.18 15.64
N ILE A 11 1.76 -21.80 15.67
CA ILE A 11 0.51 -21.23 15.16
C ILE A 11 -0.08 -20.21 16.13
N TYR A 12 -0.08 -20.50 17.44
CA TYR A 12 -0.76 -19.70 18.47
C TYR A 12 0.18 -19.13 19.56
N PRO A 13 1.25 -18.40 19.19
CA PRO A 13 2.27 -17.97 20.14
C PRO A 13 1.74 -17.02 21.22
N ARG A 14 0.84 -16.09 20.88
CA ARG A 14 0.28 -15.13 21.84
C ARG A 14 -0.76 -15.77 22.73
N CYS A 15 -1.61 -16.65 22.18
CA CYS A 15 -2.55 -17.39 23.02
C CYS A 15 -1.80 -18.22 24.08
N ARG A 16 -0.73 -18.92 23.67
CA ARG A 16 0.13 -19.68 24.60
C ARG A 16 0.74 -18.80 25.68
N MET A 17 1.30 -17.65 25.30
CA MET A 17 1.90 -16.72 26.25
C MET A 17 0.89 -16.17 27.26
N LEU A 18 -0.34 -15.87 26.83
CA LEU A 18 -1.40 -15.34 27.71
C LEU A 18 -2.00 -16.41 28.64
N LEU A 19 -2.11 -17.66 28.16
CA LEU A 19 -2.59 -18.78 28.96
C LEU A 19 -1.56 -19.24 29.99
N GLY A 20 -0.27 -19.11 29.69
CA GLY A 20 0.80 -19.70 30.49
C GLY A 20 0.91 -21.22 30.28
N ALA A 21 2.01 -21.80 30.76
CA ALA A 21 2.38 -23.18 30.45
C ALA A 21 1.35 -24.22 30.95
N ASP A 22 0.87 -24.09 32.18
CA ASP A 22 0.00 -25.08 32.81
C ASP A 22 -1.38 -25.12 32.14
N MET A 23 -2.01 -23.95 31.96
CA MET A 23 -3.32 -23.84 31.31
C MET A 23 -3.23 -24.24 29.83
N TRP A 24 -2.15 -23.84 29.14
CA TRP A 24 -1.91 -24.28 27.77
C TRP A 24 -1.88 -25.81 27.65
N GLN A 25 -1.11 -26.49 28.50
CA GLN A 25 -1.04 -27.96 28.52
C GLN A 25 -2.40 -28.60 28.83
N GLN A 26 -3.16 -28.03 29.77
CA GLN A 26 -4.50 -28.51 30.09
C GLN A 26 -5.46 -28.41 28.89
N ILE A 27 -5.41 -27.31 28.13
CA ILE A 27 -6.29 -27.06 26.99
C ILE A 27 -5.96 -27.99 25.81
N ILE A 28 -4.67 -28.21 25.54
CA ILE A 28 -4.24 -29.05 24.40
C ILE A 28 -4.30 -30.56 24.73
N ALA A 29 -4.26 -30.95 26.01
CA ALA A 29 -4.19 -32.34 26.41
C ALA A 29 -5.38 -33.17 25.90
N GLY A 30 -5.08 -34.28 25.22
CA GLY A 30 -6.09 -35.21 24.70
C GLY A 30 -6.92 -34.67 23.53
N ARG A 31 -6.47 -33.59 22.88
CA ARG A 31 -7.08 -33.02 21.67
C ARG A 31 -6.22 -33.33 20.44
N ASP A 32 -6.85 -33.44 19.27
CA ASP A 32 -6.16 -33.68 17.99
C ASP A 32 -5.81 -32.36 17.28
N LEU A 33 -5.30 -31.38 18.04
CA LEU A 33 -5.05 -30.04 17.51
C LEU A 33 -3.83 -29.98 16.57
N ASP A 34 -2.91 -30.96 16.65
CA ASP A 34 -1.78 -31.08 15.71
C ASP A 34 -2.24 -31.41 14.29
N ARG A 35 -3.44 -32.00 14.14
CA ARG A 35 -4.06 -32.30 12.85
C ARG A 35 -5.20 -31.36 12.49
N ARG A 36 -5.84 -30.75 13.51
CA ARG A 36 -6.97 -29.84 13.36
C ARG A 36 -6.77 -28.54 14.14
N PRO A 37 -5.69 -27.79 13.85
CA PRO A 37 -5.38 -26.58 14.61
C PRO A 37 -6.49 -25.54 14.49
N GLU A 38 -7.27 -25.52 13.42
CA GLU A 38 -8.38 -24.57 13.20
C GLU A 38 -9.46 -24.64 14.31
N THR A 39 -9.59 -25.78 14.99
CA THR A 39 -10.58 -25.99 16.05
C THR A 39 -10.19 -25.36 17.39
N PHE A 40 -8.95 -24.86 17.52
CA PHE A 40 -8.44 -24.31 18.78
C PHE A 40 -9.30 -23.15 19.32
N SER A 41 -9.81 -22.28 18.42
CA SER A 41 -10.69 -21.18 18.81
C SER A 41 -12.00 -21.65 19.47
N GLU A 42 -12.58 -22.74 18.97
CA GLU A 42 -13.78 -23.36 19.55
C GLU A 42 -13.46 -24.02 20.90
N VAL A 43 -12.29 -24.66 21.01
CA VAL A 43 -11.82 -25.26 22.26
C VAL A 43 -11.67 -24.20 23.34
N ILE A 44 -11.01 -23.07 23.06
CA ILE A 44 -10.89 -21.96 24.02
C ILE A 44 -12.27 -21.39 24.37
N GLY A 45 -13.18 -21.27 23.38
CA GLY A 45 -14.55 -20.80 23.61
C GLY A 45 -15.32 -21.64 24.65
N SER A 46 -15.00 -22.93 24.79
CA SER A 46 -15.60 -23.78 25.85
C SER A 46 -15.20 -23.40 27.28
N TYR A 47 -14.17 -22.55 27.45
CA TYR A 47 -13.66 -22.07 28.73
C TYR A 47 -14.05 -20.61 29.03
N GLU A 48 -15.02 -20.02 28.31
CA GLU A 48 -15.46 -18.62 28.51
C GLU A 48 -15.86 -18.27 29.97
N GLN A 49 -16.19 -19.26 30.80
CA GLN A 49 -16.57 -19.08 32.21
C GLN A 49 -15.37 -19.14 33.17
N ASP A 50 -14.17 -19.51 32.71
CA ASP A 50 -12.99 -19.56 33.56
C ASP A 50 -12.39 -18.15 33.75
N ALA A 51 -12.33 -17.69 35.00
CA ALA A 51 -11.83 -16.36 35.35
C ALA A 51 -10.37 -16.11 34.94
N HIS A 52 -9.59 -17.17 34.66
CA HIS A 52 -8.19 -17.05 34.25
C HIS A 52 -8.01 -16.89 32.73
N ILE A 53 -9.07 -17.07 31.94
CA ILE A 53 -9.01 -17.01 30.48
C ILE A 53 -9.62 -15.68 30.00
N PRO A 54 -8.85 -14.81 29.31
CA PRO A 54 -9.39 -13.55 28.81
C PRO A 54 -10.50 -13.77 27.77
N GLU A 55 -11.59 -13.00 27.86
CA GLU A 55 -12.74 -13.09 26.95
C GLU A 55 -12.40 -12.89 25.47
N PHE A 56 -11.34 -12.15 25.16
CA PHE A 56 -10.89 -11.91 23.78
C PHE A 56 -10.07 -13.07 23.17
N LEU A 57 -9.71 -14.07 23.97
CA LEU A 57 -8.77 -15.12 23.57
C LEU A 57 -9.27 -15.98 22.40
N PRO A 58 -10.57 -16.38 22.31
CA PRO A 58 -11.08 -17.07 21.11
C PRO A 58 -10.94 -16.25 19.82
N GLU A 59 -11.11 -14.92 19.88
CA GLU A 59 -10.91 -14.05 18.72
C GLU A 59 -9.43 -13.92 18.35
N LEU A 60 -8.55 -13.82 19.36
CA LEU A 60 -7.10 -13.83 19.13
C LEU A 60 -6.65 -15.15 18.49
N ALA A 61 -7.18 -16.29 18.93
CA ALA A 61 -6.91 -17.58 18.32
C ALA A 61 -7.34 -17.61 16.85
N ARG A 62 -8.55 -17.13 16.52
CA ARG A 62 -8.98 -17.02 15.11
C ARG A 62 -8.04 -16.15 14.30
N LEU A 63 -7.55 -15.05 14.87
CA LEU A 63 -6.62 -14.15 14.21
C LEU A 63 -5.24 -14.80 13.95
N GLU A 64 -4.65 -15.45 14.96
CA GLU A 64 -3.36 -16.15 14.84
C GLU A 64 -3.42 -17.30 13.83
N TRP A 65 -4.53 -18.06 13.80
CA TRP A 65 -4.77 -19.05 12.78
C TRP A 65 -4.79 -18.44 11.38
N SER A 66 -5.51 -17.34 11.18
CA SER A 66 -5.55 -16.65 9.88
C SER A 66 -4.19 -16.12 9.45
N VAL A 67 -3.36 -15.64 10.38
CA VAL A 67 -1.97 -15.24 10.09
C VAL A 67 -1.13 -16.45 9.67
N SER A 68 -1.25 -17.60 10.36
CA SER A 68 -0.57 -18.83 9.96
C SER A 68 -0.98 -19.28 8.56
N GLN A 69 -2.28 -19.24 8.27
CA GLN A 69 -2.79 -19.59 6.94
C GLN A 69 -2.32 -18.61 5.87
N ALA A 70 -2.20 -17.32 6.20
CA ALA A 70 -1.65 -16.33 5.31
C ALA A 70 -0.19 -16.65 4.95
N LYS A 71 0.62 -17.22 5.86
CA LYS A 71 2.01 -17.64 5.57
C LYS A 71 2.08 -18.77 4.53
N GLU A 72 1.13 -19.68 4.54
CA GLU A 72 1.08 -20.83 3.61
C GLU A 72 0.50 -20.46 2.22
N ARG A 73 -0.25 -19.36 2.10
CA ARG A 73 -0.83 -18.95 0.82
C ARG A 73 0.25 -18.64 -0.21
N SER A 74 0.10 -19.17 -1.43
CA SER A 74 0.95 -18.78 -2.55
C SER A 74 0.53 -17.40 -3.06
N LEU A 75 1.46 -16.44 -3.04
CA LEU A 75 1.26 -15.18 -3.74
C LEU A 75 1.59 -15.39 -5.22
N THR A 76 0.58 -15.30 -6.09
CA THR A 76 0.78 -15.36 -7.54
C THR A 76 0.18 -14.10 -8.15
N ILE A 77 1.06 -13.24 -8.68
CA ILE A 77 0.67 -11.98 -9.33
C ILE A 77 0.81 -12.17 -10.83
N PRO A 78 -0.29 -12.13 -11.61
CA PRO A 78 -0.22 -12.28 -13.06
C PRO A 78 0.61 -11.14 -13.70
N ALA A 79 1.59 -11.49 -14.52
CA ALA A 79 2.41 -10.49 -15.23
C ALA A 79 1.60 -9.65 -16.24
N ALA A 80 0.49 -10.19 -16.74
CA ALA A 80 -0.37 -9.59 -17.77
C ALA A 80 -1.58 -8.82 -17.19
N GLN A 81 -1.54 -8.45 -15.92
CA GLN A 81 -2.64 -7.71 -15.30
C GLN A 81 -2.83 -6.33 -15.95
N GLU A 82 -4.07 -5.98 -16.28
CA GLU A 82 -4.42 -4.72 -16.96
C GLU A 82 -5.11 -3.69 -16.06
N ALA A 83 -5.72 -4.14 -14.96
CA ALA A 83 -6.46 -3.31 -14.01
C ALA A 83 -5.93 -3.49 -12.59
N VAL A 84 -6.17 -2.50 -11.72
CA VAL A 84 -5.88 -2.63 -10.28
C VAL A 84 -6.79 -3.70 -9.68
N THR A 85 -6.24 -4.58 -8.84
CA THR A 85 -7.03 -5.61 -8.13
C THR A 85 -6.72 -5.61 -6.65
N ILE A 86 -7.62 -6.17 -5.84
CA ILE A 86 -7.32 -6.50 -4.44
C ILE A 86 -6.20 -7.56 -4.44
N ASN A 87 -5.28 -7.47 -3.47
CA ASN A 87 -4.26 -8.51 -3.30
C ASN A 87 -4.93 -9.88 -3.08
N PRO A 88 -4.61 -10.91 -3.88
CA PRO A 88 -5.30 -12.20 -3.83
C PRO A 88 -5.09 -12.95 -2.52
N THR A 89 -4.07 -12.59 -1.74
CA THR A 89 -3.82 -13.18 -0.42
C THR A 89 -4.56 -12.46 0.71
N LEU A 90 -5.12 -11.27 0.44
CA LEU A 90 -5.77 -10.43 1.44
C LEU A 90 -7.01 -11.10 2.03
N VAL A 91 -7.11 -11.05 3.36
CA VAL A 91 -8.27 -11.43 4.14
C VAL A 91 -8.68 -10.28 5.02
N LEU A 92 -10.00 -10.07 5.10
CA LEU A 92 -10.64 -9.12 6.00
C LEU A 92 -11.38 -9.91 7.08
N HIS A 93 -11.08 -9.64 8.34
CA HIS A 93 -11.78 -10.20 9.49
C HIS A 93 -12.55 -9.11 10.24
N GLU A 94 -13.82 -9.36 10.55
CA GLU A 94 -14.57 -8.57 11.54
C GLU A 94 -14.39 -9.21 12.92
N LEU A 95 -13.88 -8.43 13.86
CA LEU A 95 -13.66 -8.82 15.26
C LEU A 95 -14.61 -8.01 16.17
N GLN A 96 -14.97 -8.58 17.31
CA GLN A 96 -15.72 -7.89 18.37
C GLN A 96 -14.80 -7.25 19.42
N TRP A 97 -13.49 -7.39 19.26
CA TRP A 97 -12.46 -6.78 20.10
C TRP A 97 -11.49 -5.94 19.27
N LYS A 98 -11.12 -4.78 19.83
CA LYS A 98 -10.10 -3.90 19.26
C LYS A 98 -8.71 -4.23 19.76
N ASN A 99 -7.70 -3.72 19.06
CA ASN A 99 -6.29 -3.79 19.42
C ASN A 99 -5.70 -5.21 19.42
N LEU A 100 -6.39 -6.17 18.81
CA LEU A 100 -5.90 -7.55 18.74
C LEU A 100 -4.76 -7.72 17.74
N ALA A 101 -4.69 -6.90 16.69
CA ALA A 101 -3.60 -6.92 15.71
C ALA A 101 -2.28 -6.31 16.23
N ASN A 102 -2.30 -5.59 17.35
CA ASN A 102 -1.11 -4.92 17.87
C ASN A 102 -0.07 -5.95 18.33
N GLU A 103 1.21 -5.66 18.04
CA GLU A 103 2.32 -6.44 18.58
C GLU A 103 2.37 -6.33 20.11
N VAL A 104 2.56 -7.47 20.77
CA VAL A 104 2.68 -7.50 22.23
C VAL A 104 3.98 -6.81 22.64
N GLY A 105 3.88 -5.74 23.44
CA GLY A 105 5.03 -5.01 23.97
C GLY A 105 5.40 -3.74 23.21
N SER A 106 4.69 -3.37 22.14
CA SER A 106 4.86 -2.05 21.52
C SER A 106 4.33 -0.96 22.47
N PRO A 107 5.10 0.12 22.75
CA PRO A 107 4.69 1.20 23.67
C PRO A 107 3.40 1.91 23.26
N SER A 108 3.03 1.81 21.98
CA SER A 108 1.82 2.40 21.39
C SER A 108 0.65 1.40 21.25
N ALA A 109 0.81 0.14 21.67
CA ALA A 109 -0.25 -0.86 21.58
C ALA A 109 -1.34 -0.62 22.63
N GLY A 110 -2.54 -0.26 22.19
CA GLY A 110 -3.72 -0.27 23.06
C GLY A 110 -3.96 -1.67 23.63
N LYS A 111 -4.51 -1.75 24.85
CA LYS A 111 -4.94 -3.04 25.42
C LYS A 111 -6.17 -3.56 24.66
N PRO A 112 -6.38 -4.89 24.56
CA PRO A 112 -7.62 -5.44 24.04
C PRO A 112 -8.83 -4.84 24.76
N GLU A 113 -9.79 -4.32 24.00
CA GLU A 113 -11.03 -3.74 24.53
C GLU A 113 -12.24 -4.18 23.69
N PRO A 114 -13.44 -4.32 24.28
CA PRO A 114 -14.64 -4.64 23.53
C PRO A 114 -14.95 -3.54 22.52
N GLY A 115 -15.19 -3.94 21.27
CA GLY A 115 -15.54 -3.02 20.19
C GLY A 115 -15.27 -3.62 18.83
N LYS A 116 -16.09 -3.25 17.85
CA LYS A 116 -15.93 -3.73 16.49
C LYS A 116 -14.65 -3.19 15.87
N GLU A 117 -13.87 -4.08 15.27
CA GLU A 117 -12.67 -3.75 14.51
C GLU A 117 -12.56 -4.64 13.27
N TYR A 118 -12.11 -4.06 12.16
CA TYR A 118 -11.78 -4.81 10.96
C TYR A 118 -10.27 -5.01 10.89
N ILE A 119 -9.81 -6.24 10.71
CA ILE A 119 -8.39 -6.56 10.57
C ILE A 119 -8.09 -7.04 9.16
N LEU A 120 -7.01 -6.50 8.58
CA LEU A 120 -6.45 -6.90 7.30
C LEU A 120 -5.26 -7.83 7.53
N ILE A 121 -5.19 -8.93 6.78
CA ILE A 121 -4.05 -9.85 6.74
C ILE A 121 -3.72 -10.15 5.28
N TRP A 122 -2.49 -9.95 4.84
CA TRP A 122 -2.07 -10.22 3.45
C TRP A 122 -0.57 -10.49 3.37
N LYS A 123 -0.10 -11.08 2.26
CA LYS A 123 1.33 -11.09 1.92
C LYS A 123 1.69 -9.86 1.12
N HIS A 124 2.71 -9.13 1.56
CA HIS A 124 3.22 -8.00 0.80
C HIS A 124 3.87 -8.48 -0.52
N PRO A 125 3.62 -7.81 -1.65
CA PRO A 125 3.96 -8.33 -2.97
C PRO A 125 5.46 -8.37 -3.29
N GLU A 126 6.28 -7.57 -2.59
CA GLU A 126 7.71 -7.45 -2.88
C GLU A 126 8.58 -8.46 -2.13
N ASP A 127 8.33 -8.65 -0.83
CA ASP A 127 9.12 -9.51 0.07
C ASP A 127 8.39 -10.82 0.42
N GLY A 128 7.08 -10.90 0.20
CA GLY A 128 6.25 -12.05 0.54
C GLY A 128 5.92 -12.16 2.03
N GLU A 129 6.29 -11.15 2.83
CA GLU A 129 6.08 -11.16 4.27
C GLU A 129 4.60 -10.94 4.61
N VAL A 130 4.14 -11.60 5.67
CA VAL A 130 2.75 -11.46 6.12
C VAL A 130 2.60 -10.17 6.92
N GLN A 131 1.72 -9.31 6.42
CA GLN A 131 1.32 -8.05 7.04
C GLN A 131 0.00 -8.22 7.77
N ILE A 132 -0.13 -7.54 8.91
CA ILE A 132 -1.35 -7.48 9.71
C ILE A 132 -1.56 -6.06 10.22
N LYS A 133 -2.80 -5.54 10.10
CA LYS A 133 -3.17 -4.25 10.69
C LYS A 133 -4.68 -4.12 10.92
N ALA A 134 -5.06 -3.23 11.83
CA ALA A 134 -6.41 -2.69 11.85
C ALA A 134 -6.68 -1.89 10.56
N ALA A 135 -7.83 -2.14 9.93
CA ALA A 135 -8.26 -1.45 8.72
C ALA A 135 -8.65 -0.02 9.05
N SER A 136 -8.00 0.94 8.40
CA SER A 136 -8.41 2.34 8.46
C SER A 136 -9.61 2.59 7.55
N PRO A 137 -10.35 3.71 7.72
CA PRO A 137 -11.41 4.10 6.79
C PRO A 137 -10.92 4.21 5.34
N GLU A 138 -9.68 4.65 5.13
CA GLU A 138 -9.04 4.69 3.81
C GLU A 138 -8.89 3.29 3.20
N ASP A 139 -8.42 2.31 3.97
CA ASP A 139 -8.23 0.94 3.45
C ASP A 139 -9.59 0.34 3.06
N LEU A 140 -10.61 0.51 3.91
CA LEU A 140 -11.97 0.01 3.63
C LEU A 140 -12.61 0.68 2.42
N LEU A 141 -12.39 1.99 2.23
CA LEU A 141 -12.84 2.71 1.06
C LEU A 141 -12.21 2.13 -0.22
N ILE A 142 -10.90 1.89 -0.22
CA ILE A 142 -10.19 1.30 -1.37
C ILE A 142 -10.71 -0.10 -1.70
N LEU A 143 -10.89 -0.96 -0.68
CA LEU A 143 -11.43 -2.30 -0.88
C LEU A 143 -12.84 -2.25 -1.46
N LYS A 144 -13.71 -1.36 -0.96
CA LYS A 144 -15.05 -1.16 -1.49
C LYS A 144 -15.01 -0.66 -2.93
N MET A 145 -14.16 0.33 -3.23
CA MET A 145 -14.02 0.90 -4.56
C MET A 145 -13.68 -0.16 -5.60
N ILE A 146 -12.69 -1.01 -5.33
CA ILE A 146 -12.26 -2.05 -6.28
C ILE A 146 -13.29 -3.18 -6.34
N SER A 147 -13.84 -3.60 -5.20
CA SER A 147 -14.86 -4.66 -5.12
C SER A 147 -16.12 -4.31 -5.91
N GLU A 148 -16.54 -3.05 -5.89
CA GLU A 148 -17.79 -2.59 -6.50
C GLU A 148 -17.56 -1.82 -7.82
N ASN A 149 -16.32 -1.78 -8.32
CA ASN A 149 -15.93 -1.01 -9.51
C ASN A 149 -16.37 0.46 -9.46
N ILE A 150 -16.21 1.11 -8.30
CA ILE A 150 -16.55 2.52 -8.10
C ILE A 150 -15.46 3.40 -8.67
N ASP A 151 -15.84 4.32 -9.55
CA ASP A 151 -14.91 5.28 -10.15
C ASP A 151 -14.33 6.28 -9.13
N ARG A 152 -13.05 6.60 -9.30
CA ARG A 152 -12.32 7.51 -8.39
C ARG A 152 -12.92 8.91 -8.37
N LYS A 153 -13.42 9.41 -9.51
CA LYS A 153 -14.08 10.72 -9.59
C LYS A 153 -15.42 10.71 -8.88
N ALA A 154 -16.15 9.60 -8.92
CA ALA A 154 -17.40 9.46 -8.17
C ALA A 154 -17.17 9.49 -6.65
N VAL A 155 -16.09 8.84 -6.18
CA VAL A 155 -15.66 8.93 -4.77
C VAL A 155 -15.27 10.35 -4.39
N ALA A 156 -14.46 11.01 -5.22
CA ALA A 156 -14.04 12.40 -5.00
C ALA A 156 -15.25 13.34 -4.90
N GLN A 157 -16.21 13.22 -5.81
CA GLN A 157 -17.46 13.99 -5.81
C GLN A 157 -18.30 13.73 -4.55
N THR A 158 -18.50 12.46 -4.18
CA THR A 158 -19.31 12.07 -3.02
C THR A 158 -18.67 12.55 -1.71
N GLY A 159 -17.35 12.47 -1.61
CA GLY A 159 -16.60 12.92 -0.44
C GLY A 159 -16.35 14.43 -0.39
N ALA A 160 -16.71 15.18 -1.44
CA ALA A 160 -16.34 16.59 -1.61
C ALA A 160 -14.82 16.84 -1.44
N ILE A 161 -14.01 15.93 -1.97
CA ILE A 161 -12.54 15.99 -1.92
C ILE A 161 -11.95 16.03 -3.34
N PRO A 162 -10.72 16.53 -3.52
CA PRO A 162 -10.04 16.47 -4.80
C PRO A 162 -9.82 15.03 -5.27
N THR A 163 -9.89 14.78 -6.58
CA THR A 163 -9.57 13.46 -7.15
C THR A 163 -8.14 13.02 -6.81
N SER A 164 -7.20 13.96 -6.77
CA SER A 164 -5.82 13.71 -6.35
C SER A 164 -5.70 13.17 -4.93
N ALA A 165 -6.62 13.53 -4.02
CA ALA A 165 -6.65 12.96 -2.69
C ALA A 165 -7.05 11.48 -2.71
N VAL A 166 -8.01 11.11 -3.58
CA VAL A 166 -8.40 9.70 -3.80
C VAL A 166 -7.26 8.92 -4.44
N ASP A 167 -6.61 9.49 -5.47
CA ASP A 167 -5.46 8.87 -6.13
C ASP A 167 -4.31 8.63 -5.13
N ALA A 168 -4.01 9.60 -4.26
CA ALA A 168 -3.00 9.43 -3.22
C ALA A 168 -3.32 8.31 -2.23
N VAL A 169 -4.60 8.05 -1.91
CA VAL A 169 -5.01 6.91 -1.08
C VAL A 169 -4.78 5.59 -1.83
N VAL A 170 -5.10 5.54 -3.13
CA VAL A 170 -4.83 4.39 -4.00
C VAL A 170 -3.33 4.09 -4.03
N ASP A 171 -2.49 5.10 -4.23
CA ASP A 171 -1.03 4.93 -4.28
C ASP A 171 -0.47 4.38 -2.97
N ARG A 172 -0.93 4.90 -1.82
CA ARG A 172 -0.55 4.36 -0.50
C ARG A 172 -1.02 2.91 -0.31
N ALA A 173 -2.17 2.52 -0.85
CA ALA A 173 -2.66 1.16 -0.75
C ALA A 173 -1.88 0.19 -1.66
N ILE A 174 -1.39 0.66 -2.81
CA ILE A 174 -0.45 -0.07 -3.68
C ILE A 174 0.89 -0.25 -2.96
N GLU A 175 1.44 0.82 -2.39
CA GLU A 175 2.70 0.79 -1.64
C GLU A 175 2.64 -0.17 -0.45
N LYS A 176 1.50 -0.23 0.26
CA LYS A 176 1.27 -1.21 1.35
C LYS A 176 1.00 -2.62 0.84
N GLY A 177 0.82 -2.83 -0.46
CA GLY A 177 0.48 -4.12 -1.04
C GLY A 177 -0.93 -4.62 -0.73
N ILE A 178 -1.84 -3.76 -0.26
CA ILE A 178 -3.25 -4.11 -0.02
C ILE A 178 -3.97 -4.35 -1.36
N ILE A 179 -3.57 -3.58 -2.36
CA ILE A 179 -4.01 -3.70 -3.75
C ILE A 179 -2.79 -3.82 -4.65
N ILE A 180 -2.99 -4.41 -5.82
CA ILE A 180 -1.93 -4.67 -6.78
C ILE A 180 -2.25 -3.89 -8.04
N ALA A 181 -1.33 -3.02 -8.44
CA ALA A 181 -1.42 -2.27 -9.68
C ALA A 181 -0.83 -3.08 -10.86
N PRO A 182 -1.35 -2.88 -12.07
CA PRO A 182 -0.71 -3.42 -13.26
C PRO A 182 0.69 -2.82 -13.40
N PRO A 183 1.68 -3.59 -13.88
CA PRO A 183 3.04 -3.11 -13.92
C PRO A 183 3.22 -2.03 -15.00
N SER A 184 4.16 -1.12 -14.75
CA SER A 184 4.50 -0.04 -15.70
C SER A 184 4.84 -0.57 -17.09
N LEU A 185 4.41 0.18 -18.11
CA LEU A 185 4.74 -0.06 -19.51
C LEU A 185 5.99 0.71 -19.95
N ILE A 186 6.58 1.56 -19.10
CA ILE A 186 7.90 2.13 -19.32
C ILE A 186 8.94 1.09 -18.93
N ARG A 187 9.39 0.33 -19.94
CA ARG A 187 10.33 -0.76 -19.78
C ARG A 187 11.52 -0.60 -20.71
N ARG A 188 12.70 -0.99 -20.22
CA ARG A 188 13.91 -1.10 -21.04
C ARG A 188 13.94 -2.48 -21.67
N ASP A 189 13.99 -2.51 -22.99
CA ASP A 189 14.29 -3.72 -23.73
C ASP A 189 15.81 -3.86 -23.79
N ILE A 190 16.37 -4.70 -22.91
CA ILE A 190 17.78 -5.06 -22.95
C ILE A 190 17.82 -6.50 -23.43
N ASP A 191 18.34 -6.72 -24.64
CA ASP A 191 18.58 -8.05 -25.18
C ASP A 191 19.29 -8.90 -24.12
N SER A 192 18.62 -9.96 -23.67
CA SER A 192 19.07 -10.86 -22.61
C SER A 192 20.36 -11.62 -22.91
N ASN A 193 20.96 -11.41 -24.10
CA ASN A 193 22.22 -12.03 -24.53
C ASN A 193 23.48 -11.44 -23.89
N GLY A 194 23.35 -10.37 -23.11
CA GLY A 194 24.47 -9.74 -22.41
C GLY A 194 24.06 -9.16 -21.07
N ALA A 195 23.26 -9.90 -20.29
CA ALA A 195 22.84 -9.47 -18.95
C ALA A 195 24.08 -9.09 -18.12
N SER A 196 24.31 -7.78 -17.98
CA SER A 196 25.31 -7.26 -17.05
C SER A 196 25.00 -7.86 -15.67
N PRO A 197 26.00 -8.37 -14.93
CA PRO A 197 25.79 -8.90 -13.57
C PRO A 197 25.25 -7.84 -12.59
N PHE A 198 25.13 -6.58 -13.02
CA PHE A 198 24.54 -5.47 -12.27
C PHE A 198 23.08 -5.13 -12.65
N ALA A 199 22.50 -5.78 -13.67
CA ALA A 199 21.12 -5.54 -14.09
C ALA A 199 20.14 -6.22 -13.11
N LYS A 200 19.89 -5.59 -11.97
CA LYS A 200 18.76 -5.95 -11.10
C LYS A 200 17.45 -5.77 -11.89
N LYS A 201 16.47 -6.67 -11.72
CA LYS A 201 15.13 -6.58 -12.35
C LYS A 201 14.50 -5.18 -12.22
N ASN A 202 14.74 -4.50 -11.09
CA ASN A 202 14.20 -3.17 -10.78
C ASN A 202 14.79 -2.02 -11.63
N VAL A 203 15.85 -2.29 -12.43
CA VAL A 203 16.43 -1.29 -13.36
C VAL A 203 15.75 -1.35 -14.73
N LEU A 204 14.94 -2.39 -15.00
CA LEU A 204 14.30 -2.59 -16.29
C LEU A 204 12.92 -1.92 -16.41
N VAL A 205 12.31 -1.53 -15.29
CA VAL A 205 10.97 -0.94 -15.24
C VAL A 205 11.04 0.38 -14.48
N SER A 206 10.41 1.44 -15.01
CA SER A 206 10.27 2.71 -14.30
C SER A 206 8.84 2.86 -13.77
N PRO A 207 8.62 2.94 -12.44
CA PRO A 207 7.27 3.13 -11.89
C PRO A 207 6.77 4.57 -12.04
N SER A 208 7.67 5.52 -12.35
CA SER A 208 7.34 6.93 -12.54
C SER A 208 7.92 7.48 -13.83
N PHE A 209 7.38 8.63 -14.25
CA PHE A 209 7.91 9.45 -15.32
C PHE A 209 8.04 10.90 -14.84
N THR A 210 9.23 11.48 -15.00
CA THR A 210 9.52 12.84 -14.53
C THR A 210 9.63 13.79 -15.72
N LEU A 211 8.78 14.81 -15.76
CA LEU A 211 8.91 15.96 -16.64
C LEU A 211 9.74 17.05 -15.95
N GLN A 212 10.99 17.23 -16.39
CA GLN A 212 11.76 18.43 -16.04
C GLN A 212 11.30 19.58 -16.94
N TRP A 213 10.55 20.52 -16.38
CA TRP A 213 9.79 21.48 -17.16
C TRP A 213 10.34 22.90 -17.04
N HIS A 214 11.00 23.35 -18.11
CA HIS A 214 11.43 24.74 -18.26
C HIS A 214 10.21 25.60 -18.65
N ILE A 215 9.50 26.15 -17.67
CA ILE A 215 8.29 26.96 -17.90
C ILE A 215 8.60 28.41 -18.31
N THR A 216 9.81 28.88 -17.98
CA THR A 216 10.32 30.22 -18.32
C THR A 216 11.83 30.18 -18.47
N GLN A 217 12.41 31.11 -19.25
CA GLN A 217 13.85 31.39 -19.24
C GLN A 217 14.21 32.68 -18.50
N VAL A 218 13.20 33.39 -17.97
CA VAL A 218 13.44 34.58 -17.14
C VAL A 218 14.14 34.15 -15.86
N CYS A 219 15.26 34.81 -15.55
CA CYS A 219 16.05 34.59 -14.35
C CYS A 219 16.54 35.92 -13.82
N ASP A 220 16.48 36.10 -12.50
CA ASP A 220 16.99 37.25 -11.77
C ASP A 220 18.50 37.15 -11.47
N LEU A 221 19.13 36.01 -11.79
CA LEU A 221 20.55 35.75 -11.62
C LEU A 221 21.28 35.50 -12.94
N HIS A 222 22.61 35.65 -12.90
CA HIS A 222 23.51 35.46 -14.05
C HIS A 222 24.64 34.48 -13.70
N CYS A 223 24.29 33.28 -13.26
CA CYS A 223 25.24 32.29 -12.78
C CYS A 223 26.29 31.92 -13.84
N LYS A 224 27.58 31.88 -13.44
CA LYS A 224 28.69 31.54 -14.34
C LYS A 224 28.57 30.15 -14.96
N HIS A 225 27.97 29.21 -14.24
CA HIS A 225 27.75 27.82 -14.65
C HIS A 225 26.32 27.56 -15.17
N CYS A 226 25.56 28.61 -15.55
CA CYS A 226 24.23 28.41 -16.11
C CYS A 226 24.33 27.70 -17.48
N TYR A 227 23.71 26.52 -17.59
CA TYR A 227 23.75 25.70 -18.80
C TYR A 227 22.71 26.10 -19.85
N ASP A 228 21.68 26.86 -19.47
CA ASP A 228 20.60 27.31 -20.36
C ASP A 228 20.49 28.84 -20.31
N ARG A 229 20.87 29.48 -21.42
CA ARG A 229 20.76 30.94 -21.63
C ARG A 229 19.98 31.25 -22.90
N GLY A 230 19.16 30.30 -23.34
CA GLY A 230 18.38 30.44 -24.56
C GLY A 230 17.32 31.52 -24.41
N ASP A 231 17.07 32.23 -25.51
CA ASP A 231 15.93 33.15 -25.61
C ASP A 231 14.69 32.36 -26.05
N ARG A 232 14.00 31.75 -25.07
CA ARG A 232 12.72 31.05 -25.29
C ARG A 232 11.61 31.83 -24.61
N SER A 233 10.53 32.06 -25.34
CA SER A 233 9.31 32.66 -24.78
C SER A 233 8.75 31.78 -23.66
N ALA A 234 8.29 32.42 -22.59
CA ALA A 234 7.51 31.75 -21.55
C ALA A 234 6.23 31.14 -22.13
N LEU A 235 5.78 30.03 -21.54
CA LEU A 235 4.54 29.37 -21.95
C LEU A 235 3.33 30.20 -21.52
N THR A 236 2.30 30.28 -22.36
CA THR A 236 1.01 30.80 -21.89
C THR A 236 0.37 29.81 -20.93
N LEU A 237 -0.55 30.27 -20.07
CA LEU A 237 -1.30 29.38 -19.18
C LEU A 237 -2.04 28.29 -19.97
N GLU A 238 -2.68 28.65 -21.09
CA GLU A 238 -3.39 27.68 -21.94
C GLU A 238 -2.47 26.57 -22.47
N GLN A 239 -1.27 26.93 -22.93
CA GLN A 239 -0.27 25.96 -23.38
C GLN A 239 0.19 25.07 -22.23
N ALA A 240 0.41 25.65 -21.05
CA ALA A 240 0.82 24.91 -19.87
C ALA A 240 -0.26 23.90 -19.43
N LEU A 241 -1.53 24.29 -19.40
CA LEU A 241 -2.64 23.39 -19.07
C LEU A 241 -2.74 22.22 -20.05
N LYS A 242 -2.55 22.48 -21.35
CA LYS A 242 -2.54 21.43 -22.37
C LYS A 242 -1.40 20.42 -22.15
N ILE A 243 -0.20 20.89 -21.84
CA ILE A 243 0.95 20.01 -21.55
C ILE A 243 0.67 19.14 -20.31
N LEU A 244 0.01 19.68 -19.29
CA LEU A 244 -0.38 18.91 -18.11
C LEU A 244 -1.41 17.82 -18.45
N ASP A 245 -2.36 18.09 -19.35
CA ASP A 245 -3.33 17.09 -19.81
C ASP A 245 -2.68 16.00 -20.66
N ASP A 246 -1.75 16.37 -21.54
CA ASP A 246 -0.98 15.43 -22.34
C ASP A 246 -0.11 14.53 -21.42
N LEU A 247 0.51 15.10 -20.38
CA LEU A 247 1.28 14.36 -19.39
C LEU A 247 0.40 13.41 -18.57
N ASP A 248 -0.78 13.84 -18.11
CA ASP A 248 -1.71 12.96 -17.38
C ASP A 248 -2.13 11.76 -18.23
N THR A 249 -2.50 12.04 -19.49
CA THR A 249 -2.86 11.01 -20.47
C THR A 249 -1.72 10.03 -20.67
N PHE A 250 -0.51 10.53 -20.90
CA PHE A 250 0.69 9.70 -21.05
C PHE A 250 0.94 8.82 -19.82
N CYS A 251 0.89 9.40 -18.61
CA CYS A 251 1.13 8.66 -17.36
C CYS A 251 0.10 7.54 -17.17
N ARG A 252 -1.18 7.79 -17.44
CA ARG A 252 -2.25 6.79 -17.40
C ARG A 252 -2.02 5.66 -18.41
N GLU A 253 -1.78 6.01 -19.67
CA GLU A 253 -1.54 5.02 -20.74
C GLU A 253 -0.30 4.18 -20.47
N ARG A 254 0.75 4.78 -19.89
CA ARG A 254 2.01 4.10 -19.58
C ARG A 254 2.04 3.42 -18.22
N ARG A 255 0.98 3.56 -17.42
CA ARG A 255 0.84 2.97 -16.08
C ARG A 255 1.99 3.39 -15.16
N VAL A 256 2.28 4.69 -15.13
CA VAL A 256 3.34 5.29 -14.32
C VAL A 256 2.84 6.49 -13.55
N HIS A 257 3.43 6.73 -12.39
CA HIS A 257 3.20 7.95 -11.64
C HIS A 257 3.87 9.16 -12.30
N GLY A 258 3.16 10.27 -12.42
CA GLY A 258 3.69 11.50 -13.02
C GLY A 258 4.38 12.40 -11.99
N GLN A 259 5.55 12.91 -12.35
CA GLN A 259 6.29 13.87 -11.55
C GLN A 259 6.69 15.07 -12.40
N ILE A 260 6.66 16.27 -11.81
CA ILE A 260 7.05 17.51 -12.48
C ILE A 260 8.11 18.21 -11.64
N SER A 261 9.25 18.49 -12.27
CA SER A 261 10.27 19.37 -11.72
C SER A 261 10.18 20.71 -12.46
N PHE A 262 9.52 21.69 -11.85
CA PHE A 262 9.46 23.05 -12.40
C PHE A 262 10.84 23.70 -12.35
N THR A 263 11.32 24.16 -13.49
CA THR A 263 12.66 24.73 -13.65
C THR A 263 12.67 25.75 -14.80
N GLY A 264 13.85 26.05 -15.36
CA GLY A 264 14.05 27.04 -16.41
C GLY A 264 15.21 27.97 -16.07
N GLY A 265 14.93 29.28 -16.17
CA GLY A 265 15.62 30.28 -15.37
C GLY A 265 15.20 30.13 -13.89
N ASN A 266 14.44 31.09 -13.39
CA ASN A 266 13.75 30.98 -12.11
C ASN A 266 12.26 30.71 -12.35
N PRO A 267 11.74 29.49 -12.08
CA PRO A 267 10.34 29.16 -12.35
C PRO A 267 9.34 30.07 -11.60
N LEU A 268 9.74 30.62 -10.46
CA LEU A 268 8.91 31.52 -9.64
C LEU A 268 8.67 32.89 -10.30
N LEU A 269 9.46 33.26 -11.30
CA LEU A 269 9.29 34.51 -12.05
C LEU A 269 8.28 34.38 -13.19
N HIS A 270 7.75 33.17 -13.45
CA HIS A 270 6.67 33.01 -14.41
C HIS A 270 5.38 33.66 -13.87
N PRO A 271 4.71 34.55 -14.63
CA PRO A 271 3.56 35.30 -14.11
C PRO A 271 2.40 34.39 -13.67
N GLU A 272 2.23 33.25 -14.34
CA GLU A 272 1.19 32.26 -14.06
C GLU A 272 1.69 31.06 -13.23
N PHE A 273 2.84 31.17 -12.55
CA PHE A 273 3.44 30.04 -11.84
C PHE A 273 2.46 29.34 -10.89
N LEU A 274 1.75 30.11 -10.05
CA LEU A 274 0.80 29.56 -9.08
C LEU A 274 -0.37 28.85 -9.75
N SER A 275 -0.90 29.41 -10.84
CA SER A 275 -1.97 28.80 -11.64
C SER A 275 -1.55 27.44 -12.21
N ILE A 276 -0.32 27.37 -12.76
CA ILE A 276 0.24 26.14 -13.34
C ILE A 276 0.53 25.11 -12.24
N TYR A 277 1.12 25.54 -11.12
CA TYR A 277 1.42 24.67 -9.99
C TYR A 277 0.15 24.04 -9.41
N GLN A 278 -0.89 24.85 -9.18
CA GLN A 278 -2.18 24.36 -8.69
C GLN A 278 -2.81 23.36 -9.67
N ALA A 279 -2.82 23.69 -10.97
CA ALA A 279 -3.34 22.79 -11.99
C ALA A 279 -2.60 21.45 -12.04
N ALA A 280 -1.28 21.45 -11.79
CA ALA A 280 -0.48 20.23 -11.71
C ALA A 280 -0.79 19.43 -10.43
N ALA A 281 -0.98 20.11 -9.28
CA ALA A 281 -1.33 19.49 -8.01
C ALA A 281 -2.73 18.85 -8.06
N ASP A 282 -3.69 19.52 -8.68
CA ASP A 282 -5.07 19.03 -8.84
C ASP A 282 -5.13 17.74 -9.68
N ARG A 283 -4.15 17.54 -10.59
CA ARG A 283 -3.97 16.31 -11.37
C ARG A 283 -3.21 15.21 -10.61
N GLY A 284 -2.74 15.48 -9.39
CA GLY A 284 -2.08 14.49 -8.53
C GLY A 284 -0.61 14.24 -8.84
N PHE A 285 0.05 15.11 -9.61
CA PHE A 285 1.49 14.97 -9.87
C PHE A 285 2.31 15.23 -8.61
N THR A 286 3.44 14.51 -8.47
CA THR A 286 4.47 14.93 -7.50
C THR A 286 5.19 16.16 -8.03
N LEU A 287 5.20 17.24 -7.25
CA LEU A 287 5.74 18.53 -7.68
C LEU A 287 7.06 18.84 -6.96
N LEU A 288 8.08 19.18 -7.74
CA LEU A 288 9.35 19.71 -7.28
C LEU A 288 9.58 21.08 -7.92
N VAL A 289 10.21 21.99 -7.18
CA VAL A 289 10.57 23.32 -7.68
C VAL A 289 12.08 23.46 -7.61
N LEU A 290 12.70 23.67 -8.77
CA LEU A 290 14.14 23.92 -8.93
C LEU A 290 14.32 25.39 -9.33
N GLY A 291 14.28 26.27 -8.33
CA GLY A 291 14.55 27.70 -8.48
C GLY A 291 15.78 28.14 -7.70
N ASN A 292 16.11 29.42 -7.79
CA ASN A 292 17.10 30.07 -6.94
C ASN A 292 16.41 30.69 -5.72
N PRO A 293 16.77 30.26 -4.50
CA PRO A 293 16.27 30.87 -3.26
C PRO A 293 16.89 32.25 -2.99
#